data_AF-A0A832EYH9-F1
#
_entry.id   AF-A0A832EYH9-F1
#
_cell.length_a   1.000
_cell.length_b   1.000
_cell.length_c   1.000
_cell.angle_alpha   90.00
_cell.angle_beta   90.00
_cell.angle_gamma   90.00
#
_symmetry.space_group_name_H-M   'P 1'
#
loop_
_entity.id
_entity.type
_entity.pdbx_description
1 polymer ?
#
loop_
_entity_poly.entity_id
_entity_poly.type
_entity_poly.pdbx_seq_one_letter_code
_entity_poly.pdbx_strand_id
1 'polypeptide(L)'
;MAGSGIRRLEGSEGARANPALAIFTSGVAMSLGWGLRGQFGGPMGAMVPGALVAMALALCTGGPITPAQFWFIAASGALGFSIGGEETYMQTASLAAHPDSALRGYLGLAVKGAEWGGLAGLFLGSALGGRRYTAGELLTGFNVAWALAFPAYWLVNVPKLVYFSGGSGRPRPEAWAALTTVWLVLLLFARLKEDRAAVRLSLFGALGCGIGFPLFQWVNLTGSRLLPGTAPYMDWWKVVECGLGLSGGLALGWGWHRWQQAPTFHD
;
A
#
# COMPACT_ATOMS: atom_id res chain seq x y z
N MET A 1 -33.70 -4.81 4.99
CA MET A 1 -32.90 -5.26 6.14
C MET A 1 -31.61 -4.46 6.21
N ALA A 2 -31.36 -3.86 7.38
CA ALA A 2 -30.12 -3.26 7.90
C ALA A 2 -29.33 -2.25 7.04
N GLY A 3 -29.50 -0.96 7.34
CA GLY A 3 -28.51 0.07 7.03
C GLY A 3 -27.27 -0.12 7.91
N SER A 4 -26.11 -0.37 7.30
CA SER A 4 -24.85 -0.63 8.02
C SER A 4 -23.62 0.02 7.38
N GLY A 5 -23.78 1.11 6.61
CA GLY A 5 -22.67 2.03 6.37
C GLY A 5 -22.14 2.55 7.70
N ILE A 6 -20.82 2.72 7.86
CA ILE A 6 -20.29 3.56 8.94
C ILE A 6 -20.89 4.94 8.70
N ARG A 7 -21.97 5.27 9.42
CA ARG A 7 -22.58 6.60 9.36
C ARG A 7 -21.50 7.56 9.80
N ARG A 8 -21.17 8.50 8.93
CA ARG A 8 -20.45 9.71 9.32
C ARG A 8 -21.32 10.35 10.40
N LEU A 9 -20.83 10.42 11.62
CA LEU A 9 -21.59 10.96 12.74
C LEU A 9 -21.81 12.45 12.49
N GLU A 10 -23.01 12.81 12.08
CA GLU A 10 -23.51 14.17 12.22
C GLU A 10 -23.75 14.41 13.71
N GLY A 11 -22.96 15.33 14.29
CA GLY A 11 -23.37 16.05 15.49
C GLY A 11 -23.52 15.28 16.81
N SER A 12 -22.79 14.18 17.04
CA SER A 12 -22.64 13.66 18.40
C SER A 12 -21.21 13.84 18.90
N GLU A 13 -21.07 14.36 20.13
CA GLU A 13 -19.81 14.45 20.89
C GLU A 13 -19.31 13.05 21.31
N GLY A 14 -19.28 12.10 20.38
CA GLY A 14 -18.51 10.87 20.53
C GLY A 14 -17.03 11.22 20.45
N ALA A 15 -16.22 10.64 21.34
CA ALA A 15 -14.78 10.89 21.47
C ALA A 15 -14.12 11.00 20.09
N ARG A 16 -13.74 12.23 19.69
CA ARG A 16 -13.04 12.46 18.43
C ARG A 16 -11.79 11.58 18.45
N ALA A 17 -11.66 10.69 17.47
CA ALA A 17 -10.47 9.87 17.33
C ALA A 17 -9.23 10.77 17.36
N ASN A 18 -8.29 10.49 18.26
CA ASN A 18 -7.07 11.27 18.36
C ASN A 18 -6.26 11.07 17.05
N PRO A 19 -6.08 12.11 16.22
CA PRO A 19 -5.40 11.99 14.94
C PRO A 19 -3.97 11.48 15.07
N ALA A 20 -3.25 12.00 16.06
CA ALA A 20 -1.87 11.62 16.30
C ALA A 20 -1.78 10.13 16.63
N LEU A 21 -2.74 9.61 17.43
CA LEU A 21 -2.83 8.20 17.73
C LEU A 21 -3.11 7.36 16.48
N ALA A 22 -4.09 7.75 15.65
CA ALA A 22 -4.42 7.00 14.43
C ALA A 22 -3.24 6.94 13.45
N ILE A 23 -2.55 8.06 13.24
CA ILE A 23 -1.38 8.17 12.36
C ILE A 23 -0.24 7.31 12.91
N PHE A 24 0.10 7.50 14.19
CA PHE A 24 1.20 6.80 14.85
C PHE A 24 0.96 5.29 14.90
N THR A 25 -0.22 4.85 15.35
CA THR A 25 -0.56 3.43 15.46
C THR A 25 -0.57 2.75 14.09
N SER A 26 -1.04 3.43 13.03
CA SER A 26 -0.98 2.90 11.66
C SER A 26 0.47 2.73 11.19
N GLY A 27 1.32 3.73 11.45
CA GLY A 27 2.76 3.67 11.15
C GLY A 27 3.47 2.52 11.86
N VAL A 28 3.27 2.38 13.17
CA VAL A 28 3.90 1.32 13.98
C VAL A 28 3.38 -0.06 13.58
N ALA A 29 2.06 -0.22 13.41
CA ALA A 29 1.45 -1.50 13.04
C ALA A 29 1.95 -1.98 11.67
N MET A 30 2.02 -1.09 10.69
CA MET A 30 2.51 -1.42 9.36
C MET A 30 4.02 -1.68 9.36
N SER A 31 4.81 -0.88 10.09
CA SER A 31 6.26 -1.11 10.29
C SER A 31 6.54 -2.51 10.82
N LEU A 32 5.85 -2.90 11.90
CA LEU A 32 5.97 -4.25 12.47
C LEU A 32 5.57 -5.33 11.46
N GLY A 33 4.47 -5.13 10.74
CA GLY A 33 3.98 -6.08 9.73
C GLY A 33 4.98 -6.32 8.60
N TRP A 34 5.65 -5.27 8.13
CA TRP A 34 6.71 -5.41 7.13
C TRP A 34 7.95 -6.10 7.69
N GLY A 35 8.34 -5.78 8.93
CA GLY A 35 9.41 -6.48 9.62
C GLY A 35 9.16 -7.98 9.77
N LEU A 36 7.90 -8.38 10.02
CA LEU A 36 7.48 -9.79 10.07
C LEU A 36 7.42 -10.42 8.67
N ARG A 37 6.92 -9.69 7.67
CA ARG A 37 6.84 -10.17 6.28
C ARG A 37 8.17 -10.67 5.75
N GLY A 38 9.30 -10.04 6.10
CA GLY A 38 10.60 -10.49 5.60
C GLY A 38 10.96 -11.95 5.94
N GLN A 39 10.19 -12.61 6.82
CA GLN A 39 10.29 -14.06 7.10
C GLN A 39 9.43 -14.94 6.17
N PHE A 40 8.35 -14.38 5.62
CA PHE A 40 7.38 -15.06 4.75
C PHE A 40 7.31 -14.28 3.43
N GLY A 41 8.14 -14.62 2.44
CA GLY A 41 8.20 -13.87 1.18
C GLY A 41 6.90 -13.93 0.35
N GLY A 42 6.85 -13.10 -0.71
CA GLY A 42 5.78 -13.14 -1.71
C GLY A 42 4.44 -12.52 -1.26
N PRO A 43 3.33 -12.87 -1.95
CA PRO A 43 2.00 -12.30 -1.73
C PRO A 43 1.44 -12.57 -0.33
N MET A 44 1.59 -13.81 0.17
CA MET A 44 1.13 -14.19 1.51
C MET A 44 1.81 -13.38 2.62
N GLY A 45 3.09 -13.06 2.46
CA GLY A 45 3.80 -12.18 3.37
C GLY A 45 3.25 -10.76 3.42
N ALA A 46 2.89 -10.22 2.25
CA ALA A 46 2.36 -8.87 2.13
C ALA A 46 0.97 -8.71 2.77
N MET A 47 0.23 -9.82 2.97
CA MET A 47 -1.04 -9.79 3.70
C MET A 47 -0.88 -9.31 5.14
N VAL A 48 0.23 -9.62 5.81
CA VAL A 48 0.47 -9.29 7.23
C VAL A 48 0.49 -7.78 7.48
N PRO A 49 1.36 -6.96 6.86
CA PRO A 49 1.33 -5.51 7.04
C PRO A 49 -0.01 -4.90 6.63
N GLY A 50 -0.65 -5.44 5.59
CA GLY A 50 -1.98 -5.00 5.16
C GLY A 50 -3.06 -5.22 6.21
N ALA A 51 -3.12 -6.40 6.82
CA ALA A 51 -4.06 -6.69 7.90
C ALA A 51 -3.79 -5.80 9.12
N LEU A 52 -2.52 -5.65 9.52
CA LEU A 52 -2.15 -4.87 10.71
C LEU A 52 -2.52 -3.39 10.56
N VAL A 53 -2.21 -2.76 9.43
CA VAL A 53 -2.56 -1.35 9.22
C VAL A 53 -4.07 -1.15 9.11
N ALA A 54 -4.79 -2.10 8.50
CA ALA A 54 -6.25 -2.09 8.43
C ALA A 54 -6.89 -2.12 9.82
N MET A 55 -6.44 -3.04 10.67
CA MET A 55 -6.91 -3.18 12.05
C MET A 55 -6.59 -1.94 12.88
N ALA A 56 -5.38 -1.38 12.74
CA ALA A 56 -5.00 -0.12 13.39
C ALA A 56 -5.95 1.03 13.01
N LEU A 57 -6.22 1.19 11.70
CA LEU A 57 -7.15 2.21 11.22
C LEU A 57 -8.58 1.98 11.71
N ALA A 58 -9.04 0.72 11.74
CA ALA A 58 -10.35 0.37 12.26
C ALA A 58 -10.47 0.74 13.76
N LEU A 59 -9.52 0.32 14.59
CA LEU A 59 -9.51 0.62 16.03
C LEU A 59 -9.41 2.13 16.33
N CYS A 60 -8.74 2.88 15.46
CA CYS A 60 -8.60 4.32 15.60
C CYS A 60 -9.69 5.12 14.87
N THR A 61 -10.67 4.45 14.25
CA THR A 61 -11.82 5.15 13.66
C THR A 61 -12.81 5.49 14.77
N GLY A 62 -13.14 6.78 14.92
CA GLY A 62 -13.99 7.27 16.03
C GLY A 62 -15.47 6.87 15.95
N GLY A 63 -15.86 6.03 14.98
CA GLY A 63 -17.23 5.55 14.80
C GLY A 63 -17.39 4.10 15.24
N PRO A 64 -18.62 3.64 15.52
CA PRO A 64 -18.86 2.25 15.89
C PRO A 64 -18.53 1.32 14.71
N ILE A 65 -17.63 0.35 14.95
CA ILE A 65 -17.29 -0.72 14.02
C ILE A 65 -17.79 -2.03 14.61
N THR A 66 -18.60 -2.77 13.85
CA THR A 66 -19.03 -4.11 14.26
C THR A 66 -17.89 -5.12 14.09
N PRO A 67 -17.90 -6.25 14.81
CA PRO A 67 -16.89 -7.29 14.61
C PRO A 67 -16.77 -7.77 13.16
N ALA A 68 -17.90 -7.87 12.43
CA ALA A 68 -17.91 -8.23 11.02
C ALA A 68 -17.24 -7.17 10.14
N GLN A 69 -17.49 -5.88 10.39
CA GLN A 69 -16.83 -4.78 9.68
C GLN A 69 -15.33 -4.75 9.97
N PHE A 70 -14.92 -4.97 11.22
CA PHE A 70 -13.51 -5.03 11.61
C PHE A 70 -12.74 -6.08 10.81
N TRP A 71 -13.26 -7.30 10.75
CA TRP A 71 -12.62 -8.38 9.97
C TRP A 71 -12.67 -8.15 8.47
N PHE A 72 -13.74 -7.54 7.96
CA PHE A 72 -13.83 -7.16 6.55
C PHE A 72 -12.78 -6.11 6.17
N ILE A 73 -12.57 -5.10 7.02
CA ILE A 73 -11.52 -4.09 6.84
C ILE A 73 -10.14 -4.75 6.86
N ALA A 74 -9.89 -5.64 7.84
CA ALA A 74 -8.64 -6.40 7.94
C ALA A 74 -8.37 -7.23 6.68
N ALA A 75 -9.36 -7.97 6.20
CA ALA A 75 -9.27 -8.76 4.97
C ALA A 75 -9.02 -7.89 3.74
N SER A 76 -9.65 -6.71 3.66
CA SER A 76 -9.46 -5.78 2.55
C SER A 76 -8.04 -5.23 2.50
N GLY A 77 -7.46 -4.87 3.65
CA GLY A 77 -6.05 -4.47 3.73
C GLY A 77 -5.09 -5.59 3.36
N ALA A 78 -5.34 -6.80 3.86
CA ALA A 78 -4.55 -7.99 3.51
C ALA A 78 -4.58 -8.27 2.01
N LEU A 79 -5.76 -8.23 1.39
CA LEU A 79 -5.94 -8.46 -0.05
C LEU A 79 -5.24 -7.40 -0.89
N GLY A 80 -5.40 -6.11 -0.55
CA GLY A 80 -4.80 -5.02 -1.30
C GLY A 80 -3.28 -5.08 -1.34
N PHE A 81 -2.63 -5.38 -0.20
CA PHE A 81 -1.18 -5.62 -0.19
C PHE A 81 -0.77 -6.95 -0.83
N SER A 82 -1.59 -8.00 -0.76
CA SER A 82 -1.29 -9.28 -1.40
C SER A 82 -1.18 -9.15 -2.92
N ILE A 83 -2.11 -8.43 -3.55
CA ILE A 83 -2.12 -8.22 -5.01
C ILE A 83 -0.85 -7.48 -5.45
N GLY A 84 -0.45 -6.43 -4.73
CA GLY A 84 0.83 -5.77 -4.98
C GLY A 84 2.05 -6.58 -4.51
N GLY A 85 1.86 -7.76 -3.89
CA GLY A 85 2.93 -8.61 -3.38
C GLY A 85 3.49 -9.59 -4.41
N GLU A 86 2.91 -9.62 -5.61
CA GLU A 86 3.35 -10.40 -6.78
C GLU A 86 4.64 -9.82 -7.40
N GLU A 87 5.07 -8.64 -6.97
CA GLU A 87 6.27 -7.94 -7.39
C GLU A 87 7.56 -8.64 -6.96
N THR A 88 8.51 -8.78 -7.87
CA THR A 88 9.90 -9.07 -7.49
C THR A 88 10.64 -7.75 -7.29
N TYR A 89 11.17 -7.47 -6.09
CA TYR A 89 11.85 -6.18 -5.81
C TYR A 89 13.31 -6.34 -5.35
N MET A 90 13.75 -7.53 -4.94
CA MET A 90 15.12 -7.70 -4.43
C MET A 90 16.19 -7.39 -5.48
N GLN A 91 15.95 -7.76 -6.74
CA GLN A 91 16.86 -7.40 -7.84
C GLN A 91 16.84 -5.90 -8.10
N THR A 92 15.69 -5.24 -7.96
CA THR A 92 15.58 -3.78 -8.06
C THR A 92 16.34 -3.06 -6.95
N ALA A 93 16.25 -3.57 -5.71
CA ALA A 93 17.04 -3.06 -4.60
C ALA A 93 18.55 -3.20 -4.84
N SER A 94 19.00 -4.31 -5.45
CA SER A 94 20.42 -4.48 -5.80
C SER A 94 20.92 -3.49 -6.86
N LEU A 95 20.05 -3.04 -7.79
CA LEU A 95 20.42 -2.02 -8.77
C LEU A 95 20.78 -0.69 -8.09
N ALA A 96 20.10 -0.36 -6.99
CA ALA A 96 20.36 0.85 -6.21
C ALA A 96 21.77 0.88 -5.59
N ALA A 97 22.40 -0.28 -5.41
CA ALA A 97 23.74 -0.39 -4.81
C ALA A 97 24.88 -0.04 -5.78
N HIS A 98 24.62 0.00 -7.09
CA HIS A 98 25.62 0.19 -8.14
C HIS A 98 25.44 1.55 -8.82
N PRO A 99 26.49 2.40 -8.91
CA PRO A 99 26.38 3.76 -9.44
C PRO A 99 25.68 3.85 -10.81
N ASP A 100 26.09 2.97 -11.73
CA ASP A 100 25.63 2.97 -13.13
C ASP A 100 24.14 2.60 -13.27
N SER A 101 23.56 1.99 -12.25
CA SER A 101 22.15 1.58 -12.22
C SER A 101 21.35 2.14 -11.06
N ALA A 102 21.95 3.01 -10.26
CA ALA A 102 21.37 3.46 -8.99
C ALA A 102 20.03 4.16 -9.21
N LEU A 103 19.98 5.09 -10.16
CA LEU A 103 18.76 5.83 -10.51
C LEU A 103 17.63 4.87 -10.91
N ARG A 104 17.92 3.89 -11.77
CA ARG A 104 16.95 2.87 -12.18
C ARG A 104 16.48 2.02 -11.01
N GLY A 105 17.37 1.68 -10.08
CA GLY A 105 17.02 0.98 -8.84
C GLY A 105 16.06 1.79 -7.98
N TYR A 106 16.40 3.06 -7.69
CA TYR A 106 15.54 3.94 -6.90
C TYR A 106 14.19 4.23 -7.56
N LEU A 107 14.17 4.49 -8.87
CA LEU A 107 12.92 4.67 -9.62
C LEU A 107 12.07 3.40 -9.60
N GLY A 108 12.68 2.23 -9.81
CA GLY A 108 11.98 0.95 -9.74
C GLY A 108 11.39 0.69 -8.36
N LEU A 109 12.13 1.02 -7.28
CA LEU A 109 11.61 0.92 -5.91
C LEU A 109 10.48 1.93 -5.65
N ALA A 110 10.55 3.14 -6.22
CA ALA A 110 9.49 4.13 -6.09
C ALA A 110 8.20 3.66 -6.76
N VAL A 111 8.29 3.10 -7.98
CA VAL A 111 7.16 2.52 -8.70
C VAL A 111 6.55 1.35 -7.92
N LYS A 112 7.40 0.39 -7.51
CA LYS A 112 7.01 -0.79 -6.74
C LYS A 112 6.42 -0.45 -5.39
N GLY A 113 6.96 0.55 -4.70
CA GLY A 113 6.39 1.08 -3.48
C GLY A 113 5.03 1.71 -3.72
N ALA A 114 4.91 2.55 -4.76
CA ALA A 114 3.69 3.27 -5.07
C ALA A 114 2.53 2.35 -5.44
N GLU A 115 2.76 1.31 -6.25
CA GLU A 115 1.72 0.34 -6.60
C GLU A 115 1.27 -0.48 -5.39
N TRP A 116 2.20 -0.90 -4.52
CA TRP A 116 1.85 -1.65 -3.31
C TRP A 116 0.98 -0.85 -2.36
N GLY A 117 1.42 0.37 -2.03
CA GLY A 117 0.67 1.26 -1.17
C GLY A 117 -0.61 1.77 -1.83
N GLY A 118 -0.59 1.95 -3.14
CA GLY A 118 -1.71 2.41 -3.95
C GLY A 118 -2.87 1.42 -3.97
N LEU A 119 -2.60 0.16 -4.28
CA LEU A 119 -3.58 -0.92 -4.24
C LEU A 119 -4.09 -1.13 -2.81
N ALA A 120 -3.19 -1.23 -1.84
CA ALA A 120 -3.59 -1.38 -0.45
C ALA A 120 -4.51 -0.25 0.04
N GLY A 121 -4.11 1.00 -0.20
CA GLY A 121 -4.90 2.17 0.15
C GLY A 121 -6.27 2.19 -0.55
N LEU A 122 -6.35 1.73 -1.80
CA LEU A 122 -7.61 1.65 -2.54
C LEU A 122 -8.60 0.68 -1.89
N PHE A 123 -8.16 -0.53 -1.58
CA PHE A 123 -9.01 -1.54 -0.93
C PHE A 123 -9.38 -1.13 0.49
N LEU A 124 -8.43 -0.59 1.26
CA LEU A 124 -8.67 -0.05 2.59
C LEU A 124 -9.68 1.09 2.58
N GLY A 125 -9.54 2.05 1.69
CA GLY A 125 -10.45 3.18 1.58
C GLY A 125 -11.84 2.77 1.10
N SER A 126 -11.94 1.75 0.24
CA SER A 126 -13.22 1.16 -0.15
C SER A 126 -13.93 0.47 1.02
N ALA A 127 -13.17 -0.19 1.91
CA ALA A 127 -13.72 -0.92 3.05
C ALA A 127 -14.08 -0.01 4.24
N LEU A 128 -13.24 0.99 4.52
CA LEU A 128 -13.45 2.01 5.56
C LEU A 128 -14.46 3.08 5.12
N GLY A 129 -14.54 3.33 3.81
CA GLY A 129 -15.44 4.31 3.22
C GLY A 129 -16.92 3.95 3.32
N GLY A 130 -17.77 4.90 2.95
CA GLY A 130 -19.22 4.72 2.96
C GLY A 130 -19.80 4.13 1.67
N ARG A 131 -19.01 4.06 0.58
CA ARG A 131 -19.50 3.64 -0.73
C ARG A 131 -19.77 2.13 -0.74
N ARG A 132 -20.96 1.74 -1.17
CA ARG A 132 -21.38 0.34 -1.29
C ARG A 132 -21.35 -0.11 -2.73
N TYR A 133 -20.41 -0.97 -3.09
CA TYR A 133 -20.35 -1.53 -4.43
C TYR A 133 -21.34 -2.68 -4.60
N THR A 134 -22.01 -2.75 -5.74
CA THR A 134 -22.76 -3.95 -6.12
C THR A 134 -21.80 -5.06 -6.58
N ALA A 135 -22.23 -6.32 -6.55
CA ALA A 135 -21.43 -7.42 -7.09
C ALA A 135 -21.07 -7.18 -8.57
N GLY A 136 -22.01 -6.65 -9.36
CA GLY A 136 -21.77 -6.29 -10.75
C GLY A 136 -20.71 -5.18 -10.91
N GLU A 137 -20.72 -4.18 -10.03
CA GLU A 137 -19.67 -3.13 -10.01
C GLU A 137 -18.29 -3.71 -9.69
N LEU A 138 -18.19 -4.56 -8.67
CA LEU A 138 -16.92 -5.19 -8.29
C LEU A 138 -16.39 -6.11 -9.40
N LEU A 139 -17.26 -6.95 -9.96
CA LEU A 139 -16.89 -7.84 -11.06
C LEU A 139 -16.46 -7.04 -12.29
N THR A 140 -17.18 -5.98 -12.63
CA THR A 140 -16.81 -5.13 -13.78
C THR A 140 -15.46 -4.46 -13.55
N GLY A 141 -15.28 -3.80 -12.41
CA GLY A 141 -14.04 -3.10 -12.08
C GLY A 141 -12.83 -4.03 -12.10
N PHE A 142 -12.96 -5.20 -11.47
CA PHE A 142 -11.88 -6.18 -11.40
C PHE A 142 -11.56 -6.81 -12.77
N ASN A 143 -12.58 -7.24 -13.53
CA ASN A 143 -12.35 -7.85 -14.84
C ASN A 143 -11.78 -6.85 -15.84
N VAL A 144 -12.26 -5.59 -15.85
CA VAL A 144 -11.71 -4.55 -16.73
C VAL A 144 -10.26 -4.23 -16.35
N ALA A 145 -9.94 -4.14 -15.06
CA ALA A 145 -8.57 -3.90 -14.60
C ALA A 145 -7.62 -5.01 -15.08
N TRP A 146 -7.99 -6.28 -14.94
CA TRP A 146 -7.16 -7.40 -15.39
C TRP A 146 -7.11 -7.55 -16.91
N ALA A 147 -8.21 -7.29 -17.61
CA ALA A 147 -8.24 -7.29 -19.08
C ALA A 147 -7.29 -6.25 -19.67
N LEU A 148 -7.14 -5.08 -19.02
CA LEU A 148 -6.20 -4.04 -19.42
C LEU A 148 -4.77 -4.29 -18.92
N ALA A 149 -4.61 -4.98 -17.78
CA ALA A 149 -3.29 -5.38 -17.29
C ALA A 149 -2.61 -6.42 -18.19
N PHE A 150 -3.39 -7.29 -18.84
CA PHE A 150 -2.87 -8.30 -19.76
C PHE A 150 -2.05 -7.71 -20.92
N PRO A 151 -2.56 -6.76 -21.75
CA PRO A 151 -1.73 -6.13 -22.77
C PRO A 151 -0.58 -5.32 -22.17
N ALA A 152 -0.74 -4.67 -21.00
CA ALA A 152 0.37 -3.96 -20.35
C ALA A 152 1.54 -4.91 -20.02
N TYR A 153 1.24 -6.11 -19.53
CA TYR A 153 2.24 -7.16 -19.30
C TYR A 153 2.97 -7.54 -20.59
N TRP A 154 2.23 -7.86 -21.66
CA TRP A 154 2.81 -8.32 -22.93
C TRP A 154 3.52 -7.23 -23.72
N LEU A 155 3.08 -5.98 -23.62
CA LEU A 155 3.66 -4.87 -24.36
C LEU A 155 4.84 -4.21 -23.62
N VAL A 156 4.88 -4.25 -22.29
CA VAL A 156 5.90 -3.56 -21.49
C VAL A 156 6.83 -4.54 -20.78
N ASN A 157 6.25 -5.45 -19.98
CA ASN A 157 7.05 -6.32 -19.10
C ASN A 157 7.76 -7.44 -19.85
N VAL A 158 7.08 -8.15 -20.76
CA VAL A 158 7.65 -9.26 -21.56
C VAL A 158 8.82 -8.80 -22.44
N PRO A 159 8.69 -7.74 -23.27
CA PRO A 159 9.80 -7.22 -24.06
C PRO A 159 10.82 -6.42 -23.23
N LYS A 160 10.55 -6.21 -21.93
CA LYS A 160 11.44 -5.50 -21.01
C LYS A 160 11.75 -4.07 -21.46
N LEU A 161 10.75 -3.35 -21.98
CA LEU A 161 10.92 -1.96 -22.45
C LEU A 161 11.49 -1.06 -21.34
N VAL A 162 10.98 -1.25 -20.12
CA VAL A 162 11.57 -0.73 -18.89
C VAL A 162 11.67 -1.89 -17.91
N TYR A 163 12.89 -2.15 -17.45
CA TYR A 163 13.20 -3.35 -16.67
C TYR A 163 13.97 -3.01 -15.40
N PHE A 164 13.39 -3.35 -14.26
CA PHE A 164 13.90 -3.02 -12.93
C PHE A 164 14.58 -4.19 -12.23
N SER A 165 14.77 -5.33 -12.90
CA SER A 165 15.36 -6.55 -12.34
C SER A 165 16.58 -7.04 -13.11
N GLY A 166 17.33 -6.10 -13.70
CA GLY A 166 18.55 -6.37 -14.47
C GLY A 166 19.82 -6.51 -13.63
N GLY A 167 20.94 -6.79 -14.30
CA GLY A 167 22.29 -6.69 -13.71
C GLY A 167 22.78 -7.90 -12.92
N SER A 168 21.90 -8.81 -12.47
CA SER A 168 22.26 -9.98 -11.65
C SER A 168 22.68 -11.23 -12.45
N GLY A 169 22.70 -11.16 -13.79
CA GLY A 169 22.91 -12.31 -14.67
C GLY A 169 21.80 -13.37 -14.66
N ARG A 170 20.76 -13.21 -13.81
CA ARG A 170 19.62 -14.12 -13.67
C ARG A 170 18.32 -13.32 -13.78
N PRO A 171 17.86 -12.99 -15.00
CA PRO A 171 16.69 -12.15 -15.20
C PRO A 171 15.44 -12.81 -14.60
N ARG A 172 14.67 -12.05 -13.84
CA ARG A 172 13.37 -12.46 -13.28
C ARG A 172 12.24 -11.85 -14.11
N PRO A 173 11.12 -12.55 -14.33
CA PRO A 173 9.91 -11.93 -14.81
C PRO A 173 9.47 -10.80 -13.87
N GLU A 174 9.01 -9.70 -14.43
CA GLU A 174 8.38 -8.59 -13.70
C GLU A 174 6.94 -8.42 -14.16
N ALA A 175 6.08 -7.93 -13.28
CA ALA A 175 4.69 -7.62 -13.60
C ALA A 175 4.31 -6.17 -13.21
N TRP A 176 5.30 -5.31 -12.92
CA TRP A 176 5.07 -3.95 -12.41
C TRP A 176 4.15 -3.11 -13.32
N ALA A 177 4.24 -3.24 -14.65
CA ALA A 177 3.39 -2.46 -15.55
C ALA A 177 1.95 -3.00 -15.57
N ALA A 178 1.79 -4.32 -15.43
CA ALA A 178 0.49 -4.96 -15.27
C ALA A 178 -0.17 -4.53 -13.96
N LEU A 179 0.56 -4.59 -12.83
CA LEU A 179 0.06 -4.24 -11.50
C LEU A 179 -0.23 -2.74 -11.36
N THR A 180 0.64 -1.89 -11.90
CA THR A 180 0.36 -0.45 -12.05
C THR A 180 -0.90 -0.20 -12.88
N THR A 181 -1.12 -0.97 -13.97
CA THR A 181 -2.35 -0.85 -14.76
C THR A 181 -3.58 -1.27 -13.96
N VAL A 182 -3.52 -2.38 -13.22
CA VAL A 182 -4.60 -2.79 -12.30
C VAL A 182 -4.91 -1.66 -11.32
N TRP A 183 -3.89 -1.10 -10.69
CA TRP A 183 -4.03 0.00 -9.73
C TRP A 183 -4.70 1.22 -10.35
N LEU A 184 -4.19 1.73 -11.48
CA LEU A 184 -4.70 2.94 -12.12
C LEU A 184 -6.13 2.78 -12.63
N VAL A 185 -6.46 1.61 -13.18
CA VAL A 185 -7.83 1.32 -13.64
C VAL A 185 -8.80 1.24 -12.47
N LEU A 186 -8.44 0.56 -11.39
CA LEU A 186 -9.29 0.50 -10.19
C LEU A 186 -9.38 1.85 -9.47
N LEU A 187 -8.33 2.67 -9.50
CA LEU A 187 -8.35 4.04 -8.99
C LEU A 187 -9.29 4.93 -9.81
N LEU A 188 -9.22 4.84 -11.13
CA LEU A 188 -10.16 5.53 -12.02
C LEU A 188 -11.59 5.05 -11.78
N PHE A 189 -11.79 3.74 -11.66
CA PHE A 189 -13.10 3.17 -11.34
C PHE A 189 -13.66 3.71 -10.03
N ALA A 190 -12.87 3.71 -8.95
CA ALA A 190 -13.27 4.30 -7.67
C ALA A 190 -13.60 5.80 -7.81
N ARG A 191 -12.82 6.55 -8.60
CA ARG A 191 -13.08 7.97 -8.88
C ARG A 191 -14.39 8.19 -9.62
N LEU A 192 -14.71 7.35 -10.61
CA LEU A 192 -15.96 7.37 -11.38
C LEU A 192 -17.16 6.94 -10.54
N LYS A 193 -16.94 6.07 -9.55
CA LYS A 193 -17.95 5.66 -8.56
C LYS A 193 -18.04 6.59 -7.36
N GLU A 194 -17.32 7.70 -7.41
CA GLU A 194 -17.26 8.76 -6.40
C GLU A 194 -16.82 8.27 -5.01
N ASP A 195 -16.07 7.17 -4.97
CA ASP A 195 -15.46 6.66 -3.74
C ASP A 195 -14.21 7.47 -3.39
N ARG A 196 -14.45 8.66 -2.85
CA ARG A 196 -13.41 9.61 -2.46
C ARG A 196 -12.50 9.05 -1.35
N ALA A 197 -12.99 8.10 -0.53
CA ALA A 197 -12.20 7.45 0.51
C ALA A 197 -11.16 6.49 -0.11
N ALA A 198 -11.61 5.62 -1.02
CA ALA A 198 -10.74 4.73 -1.79
C ALA A 198 -9.68 5.51 -2.58
N VAL A 199 -10.10 6.53 -3.34
CA VAL A 199 -9.17 7.37 -4.11
C VAL A 199 -8.13 8.03 -3.20
N ARG A 200 -8.56 8.62 -2.09
CA ARG A 200 -7.65 9.30 -1.17
C ARG A 200 -6.65 8.35 -0.56
N LEU A 201 -7.10 7.26 0.06
CA LEU A 201 -6.19 6.33 0.71
C LEU A 201 -5.27 5.66 -0.31
N SER A 202 -5.74 5.41 -1.53
CA SER A 202 -4.88 4.94 -2.61
C SER A 202 -3.73 5.90 -2.91
N LEU A 203 -4.03 7.20 -3.10
CA LEU A 203 -2.98 8.19 -3.37
C LEU A 203 -2.01 8.39 -2.19
N PHE A 204 -2.53 8.40 -0.96
CA PHE A 204 -1.69 8.49 0.24
C PHE A 204 -0.82 7.25 0.44
N GLY A 205 -1.37 6.05 0.24
CA GLY A 205 -0.62 4.81 0.30
C GLY A 205 0.48 4.77 -0.76
N ALA A 206 0.15 5.16 -2.00
CA ALA A 206 1.13 5.25 -3.09
C ALA A 206 2.25 6.25 -2.78
N LEU A 207 1.91 7.42 -2.25
CA LEU A 207 2.90 8.42 -1.84
C LEU A 207 3.80 7.89 -0.70
N GLY A 208 3.19 7.33 0.36
CA GLY A 208 3.92 6.85 1.53
C GLY A 208 4.87 5.71 1.19
N CYS A 209 4.38 4.69 0.50
CA CYS A 209 5.20 3.54 0.13
C CYS A 209 6.17 3.87 -1.02
N GLY A 210 5.75 4.68 -1.99
CA GLY A 210 6.59 5.09 -3.13
C GLY A 210 7.74 6.01 -2.76
N ILE A 211 7.58 6.86 -1.74
CA ILE A 211 8.71 7.62 -1.15
C ILE A 211 9.49 6.74 -0.17
N GLY A 212 8.79 5.97 0.65
CA GLY A 212 9.37 5.13 1.69
C GLY A 212 10.38 4.13 1.16
N PHE A 213 10.02 3.37 0.13
CA PHE A 213 10.86 2.30 -0.38
C PHE A 213 12.26 2.79 -0.83
N PRO A 214 12.38 3.76 -1.76
CA PRO A 214 13.69 4.27 -2.17
C PRO A 214 14.42 4.98 -1.03
N LEU A 215 13.71 5.74 -0.17
CA LEU A 215 14.32 6.43 0.97
C LEU A 215 15.00 5.45 1.92
N PHE A 216 14.29 4.41 2.34
CA PHE A 216 14.86 3.45 3.29
C PHE A 216 15.87 2.50 2.64
N GLN A 217 15.79 2.27 1.32
CA GLN A 217 16.90 1.64 0.60
C GLN A 217 18.16 2.51 0.61
N TRP A 218 18.03 3.82 0.48
CA TRP A 218 19.17 4.74 0.63
C TRP A 218 19.73 4.71 2.06
N VAL A 219 18.87 4.67 3.08
CA VAL A 219 19.28 4.51 4.49
C VAL A 219 20.02 3.18 4.70
N ASN A 220 19.52 2.08 4.13
CA ASN A 220 20.17 0.76 4.18
C ASN A 220 21.59 0.81 3.58
N LEU A 221 21.73 1.31 2.35
CA LEU A 221 23.03 1.36 1.67
C LEU A 221 24.01 2.32 2.33
N THR A 222 23.53 3.48 2.80
CA THR A 222 24.37 4.48 3.45
C THR A 222 24.76 4.05 4.86
N GLY A 223 23.79 3.54 5.62
CA GLY A 223 23.98 3.07 6.99
C GLY A 223 24.93 1.88 7.07
N SER A 224 24.76 0.87 6.21
CA SER A 224 25.67 -0.28 6.15
C SER A 224 27.11 0.11 5.79
N ARG A 225 27.31 1.18 5.00
CA ARG A 225 28.63 1.71 4.64
C ARG A 225 29.26 2.58 5.73
N LEU A 226 28.47 3.45 6.36
CA LEU A 226 28.96 4.39 7.37
C LEU A 226 29.11 3.77 8.77
N LEU A 227 28.32 2.74 9.06
CA LEU A 227 28.27 2.09 10.38
C LEU A 227 28.51 0.57 10.27
N PRO A 228 29.62 0.11 9.67
CA PRO A 228 29.84 -1.32 9.42
C PRO A 228 29.87 -2.16 10.70
N GLY A 229 30.25 -1.57 11.85
CA GLY A 229 30.25 -2.23 13.16
C GLY A 229 28.87 -2.63 13.69
N THR A 230 27.79 -2.19 13.05
CA THR A 230 26.41 -2.56 13.43
C THR A 230 25.94 -3.87 12.79
N ALA A 231 26.65 -4.40 11.78
CA ALA A 231 26.24 -5.59 11.06
C ALA A 231 25.96 -6.84 11.93
N PRO A 232 26.66 -7.08 13.06
CA PRO A 232 26.33 -8.20 13.96
C PRO A 232 25.02 -8.04 14.73
N TYR A 233 24.53 -6.80 14.88
CA TYR A 233 23.39 -6.48 15.74
C TYR A 233 22.14 -6.05 14.96
N MET A 234 22.33 -5.64 13.70
CA MET A 234 21.28 -5.04 12.90
C MET A 234 21.36 -5.52 11.46
N ASP A 235 20.28 -6.15 11.01
CA ASP A 235 20.05 -6.40 9.59
C ASP A 235 19.55 -5.11 8.93
N TRP A 236 20.40 -4.48 8.12
CA TRP A 236 20.04 -3.26 7.40
C TRP A 236 18.91 -3.46 6.38
N TRP A 237 18.64 -4.69 5.94
CA TRP A 237 17.44 -4.98 5.15
C TRP A 237 16.16 -4.80 5.97
N LYS A 238 16.17 -5.13 7.27
CA LYS A 238 15.02 -4.89 8.17
C LYS A 238 14.71 -3.41 8.32
N VAL A 239 15.72 -2.54 8.20
CA VAL A 239 15.51 -1.09 8.18
C VAL A 239 14.69 -0.67 6.95
N VAL A 240 14.91 -1.31 5.80
CA VAL A 240 14.09 -1.10 4.59
C VAL A 240 12.66 -1.55 4.83
N GLU A 241 12.47 -2.77 5.33
CA GLU A 241 11.14 -3.35 5.56
C GLU A 241 10.34 -2.53 6.56
N CYS A 242 10.87 -2.33 7.77
CA CYS A 242 10.21 -1.55 8.81
C CYS A 242 10.01 -0.09 8.39
N GLY A 243 10.98 0.51 7.67
CA GLY A 243 10.89 1.88 7.19
C GLY A 243 9.84 2.10 6.11
N LEU A 244 9.77 1.20 5.12
CA LEU A 244 8.69 1.16 4.13
C LEU A 244 7.33 1.06 4.83
N GLY A 245 7.22 0.15 5.80
CA GLY A 245 6.00 -0.01 6.59
C GLY A 245 5.63 1.25 7.37
N LEU A 246 6.60 1.86 8.05
CA LEU A 246 6.40 3.08 8.83
C LEU A 246 5.89 4.23 7.95
N SER A 247 6.59 4.52 6.85
CA SER A 247 6.23 5.60 5.92
C SER A 247 4.86 5.37 5.27
N GLY A 248 4.58 4.14 4.80
CA GLY A 248 3.27 3.78 4.26
C GLY A 248 2.15 3.90 5.29
N GLY A 249 2.36 3.39 6.50
CA GLY A 249 1.35 3.41 7.57
C GLY A 249 1.05 4.82 8.07
N LEU A 250 2.07 5.67 8.22
CA LEU A 250 1.91 7.09 8.57
C LEU A 250 1.10 7.82 7.49
N ALA A 251 1.41 7.59 6.22
CA ALA A 251 0.70 8.23 5.11
C ALA A 251 -0.77 7.77 5.02
N LEU A 252 -1.04 6.47 5.19
CA LEU A 252 -2.41 5.93 5.23
C LEU A 252 -3.21 6.48 6.42
N GLY A 253 -2.61 6.50 7.62
CA GLY A 253 -3.21 7.11 8.80
C GLY A 253 -3.54 8.59 8.61
N TRP A 254 -2.62 9.33 7.99
CA TRP A 254 -2.83 10.74 7.66
C TRP A 254 -3.95 10.92 6.63
N GLY A 255 -3.95 10.11 5.57
CA GLY A 255 -4.97 10.14 4.53
C GLY A 255 -6.38 9.87 5.09
N TRP A 256 -6.48 8.90 6.01
CA TRP A 256 -7.74 8.56 6.69
C TRP A 256 -8.20 9.68 7.61
N HIS A 257 -7.29 10.24 8.41
CA HIS A 257 -7.61 11.36 9.28
C HIS A 257 -8.16 12.56 8.50
N ARG A 258 -7.51 12.93 7.39
CA ARG A 258 -7.97 14.02 6.52
C ARG A 258 -9.33 13.72 5.86
N TRP A 259 -9.66 12.43 5.66
CA TRP A 259 -11.00 12.00 5.23
C TRP A 259 -12.08 12.28 6.26
N GLN A 260 -11.83 11.96 7.52
CA GLN A 260 -12.77 12.20 8.60
C GLN A 260 -13.08 13.69 8.80
N GLN A 261 -12.13 14.58 8.47
CA GLN A 261 -12.29 16.03 8.60
C GLN A 261 -12.95 16.73 7.40
N ALA A 262 -13.09 16.06 6.25
CA ALA A 262 -13.57 16.74 5.05
C ALA A 262 -15.06 17.10 5.20
N PRO A 263 -15.47 18.37 5.00
CA PRO A 263 -16.86 18.78 5.14
C PRO A 263 -17.78 17.97 4.22
N THR A 264 -18.95 17.58 4.73
CA THR A 264 -20.05 17.06 3.91
C THR A 264 -20.64 18.22 3.14
N PHE A 265 -20.31 18.34 1.86
CA PHE A 265 -21.15 19.11 0.97
C PHE A 265 -22.40 18.28 0.74
N HIS A 266 -23.51 18.74 1.33
CA HIS A 266 -24.83 18.26 0.96
C HIS A 266 -25.14 18.90 -0.40
N ASP A 267 -25.25 18.07 -1.44
CA ASP A 267 -25.90 18.46 -2.69
C ASP A 267 -27.42 18.30 -2.53
#